data_AF-A0A563W470-F1
#
_entry.id   AF-A0A563W470-F1
#
_cell.length_a   1.000
_cell.length_b   1.000
_cell.length_c   1.000
_cell.angle_alpha   90.00
_cell.angle_beta   90.00
_cell.angle_gamma   90.00
#
_symmetry.space_group_name_H-M   'P 1'
#
loop_
_entity.id
_entity.type
_entity.pdbx_description
1 polymer ?
#
loop_
_entity_poly.entity_id
_entity_poly.type
_entity_poly.pdbx_seq_one_letter_code
_entity_poly.pdbx_strand_id
1 'polypeptide(L)'
;MNHTEIQERLDWLLAASKFRAQRAGIIGDLQIGDGQIVTLINFIDDIANSEEDLGEIKAVVAETTYTAGPLKLNLVVVKDGVIIFST
;
A
#
# COMPACT_ATOMS: atom_id res chain seq x y z
N MET A 1 -4.95 7.62 13.85
CA MET A 1 -6.09 7.01 13.12
C MET A 1 -6.39 5.68 13.78
N ASN A 2 -7.65 5.25 13.88
CA ASN A 2 -7.93 3.91 14.38
C ASN A 2 -7.72 2.85 13.26
N HIS A 3 -7.60 1.57 13.64
CA HIS A 3 -7.39 0.48 12.68
C HIS A 3 -8.42 0.44 11.55
N THR A 4 -9.70 0.69 11.86
CA THR A 4 -10.78 0.67 10.86
C THR A 4 -10.60 1.75 9.80
N GLU A 5 -10.27 2.99 10.21
CA GLU A 5 -10.02 4.10 9.29
C GLU A 5 -8.82 3.83 8.38
N ILE A 6 -7.77 3.21 8.93
CA ILE A 6 -6.56 2.84 8.17
C ILE A 6 -6.93 1.76 7.13
N GLN A 7 -7.67 0.73 7.54
CA GLN A 7 -8.13 -0.33 6.66
C GLN A 7 -9.00 0.21 5.52
N GLU A 8 -10.00 1.04 5.81
CA GLU A 8 -10.86 1.64 4.78
C GLU A 8 -10.05 2.48 3.78
N ARG A 9 -9.08 3.27 4.27
CA ARG A 9 -8.20 4.07 3.41
C ARG A 9 -7.32 3.19 2.52
N LEU A 10 -6.78 2.09 3.07
CA LEU A 10 -6.00 1.13 2.32
C LEU A 10 -6.84 0.40 1.27
N ASP A 11 -8.07 -0.02 1.61
CA ASP A 11 -8.98 -0.67 0.67
C ASP A 11 -9.26 0.22 -0.56
N TRP A 12 -9.54 1.50 -0.32
CA TRP A 12 -9.71 2.48 -1.41
C TRP A 12 -8.45 2.66 -2.25
N LEU A 13 -7.29 2.79 -1.60
CA LEU A 13 -6.00 2.96 -2.27
C LEU A 13 -5.64 1.74 -3.15
N LEU A 14 -5.86 0.54 -2.63
CA LEU A 14 -5.60 -0.72 -3.34
C LEU A 14 -6.60 -0.92 -4.49
N ALA A 15 -7.88 -0.61 -4.28
CA ALA A 15 -8.89 -0.66 -5.34
C ALA A 15 -8.55 0.31 -6.49
N ALA A 16 -8.19 1.56 -6.17
CA ALA A 16 -7.78 2.54 -7.17
C ALA A 16 -6.51 2.12 -7.92
N SER A 17 -5.52 1.55 -7.21
CA SER A 17 -4.28 1.06 -7.79
C SER A 17 -4.53 -0.11 -8.75
N LYS A 18 -5.35 -1.08 -8.34
CA LYS A 18 -5.77 -2.21 -9.18
C LYS A 18 -6.51 -1.73 -10.43
N PHE A 19 -7.46 -0.81 -10.29
CA PHE A 19 -8.20 -0.26 -11.42
C PHE A 19 -7.26 0.43 -12.44
N ARG A 20 -6.32 1.25 -11.96
CA ARG A 20 -5.32 1.90 -12.83
C ARG A 20 -4.43 0.89 -13.54
N ALA A 21 -3.98 -0.15 -12.85
CA ALA A 21 -3.15 -1.20 -13.43
C ALA A 21 -3.90 -1.99 -14.51
N GLN A 22 -5.15 -2.37 -14.24
CA GLN A 22 -6.01 -3.04 -15.21
C GLN A 22 -6.25 -2.19 -16.47
N ARG A 23 -6.47 -0.88 -16.30
CA ARG A 23 -6.59 0.05 -17.43
C ARG A 23 -5.31 0.13 -18.27
N ALA A 24 -4.14 -0.12 -17.67
CA ALA A 24 -2.86 -0.19 -18.36
C ALA A 24 -2.56 -1.59 -18.97
N GLY A 25 -3.46 -2.56 -18.84
CA GLY A 25 -3.31 -3.91 -19.40
C GLY A 25 -2.62 -4.91 -18.46
N ILE A 26 -2.47 -4.58 -17.17
CA ILE A 26 -1.95 -5.52 -16.16
C ILE A 26 -3.12 -6.36 -15.63
N ILE A 27 -3.07 -7.66 -15.85
CA ILE A 27 -4.11 -8.63 -15.51
C ILE A 27 -3.74 -9.57 -14.36
N GLY A 28 -2.48 -9.53 -13.90
CA GLY A 28 -2.02 -10.35 -12.79
C GLY A 28 -2.53 -9.88 -11.43
N ASP A 29 -2.26 -10.71 -10.41
CA ASP A 29 -2.69 -10.46 -9.03
C ASP A 29 -1.95 -9.27 -8.39
N LEU A 30 -2.58 -8.65 -7.41
CA LEU A 30 -1.97 -7.60 -6.59
C LEU A 30 -1.26 -8.23 -5.39
N GLN A 31 -0.01 -7.82 -5.16
CA GLN A 31 0.80 -8.24 -4.00
C GLN A 31 1.30 -7.00 -3.26
N ILE A 32 1.37 -7.07 -1.93
CA ILE A 32 1.84 -5.98 -1.08
C ILE A 32 3.15 -6.41 -0.42
N GLY A 33 4.18 -5.57 -0.48
CA GLY A 33 5.50 -5.83 0.10
C GLY A 33 6.07 -7.17 -0.37
N ASP A 34 6.35 -8.05 0.59
CA ASP A 34 6.85 -9.42 0.36
C ASP A 34 5.74 -10.46 0.10
N GLY A 35 4.48 -10.03 0.03
CA GLY A 35 3.31 -10.89 -0.17
C GLY A 35 2.82 -11.56 1.11
N GLN A 36 3.42 -11.28 2.28
CA GLN A 36 3.00 -11.85 3.55
C GLN A 36 1.96 -10.97 4.24
N ILE A 37 0.89 -11.59 4.72
CA ILE A 37 -0.17 -10.87 5.46
C ILE A 37 0.36 -10.19 6.73
N VAL A 38 1.39 -10.77 7.35
CA VAL A 38 2.06 -10.23 8.55
C VAL A 38 2.67 -8.86 8.26
N THR A 39 3.29 -8.67 7.08
CA THR A 39 3.87 -7.38 6.67
C THR A 39 2.82 -6.28 6.60
N LEU A 40 1.64 -6.59 6.06
CA LEU A 40 0.51 -5.65 6.02
C LEU A 40 -0.05 -5.34 7.41
N ILE A 41 -0.19 -6.36 8.27
CA ILE A 41 -0.68 -6.18 9.64
C ILE A 41 0.28 -5.28 10.43
N ASN A 42 1.58 -5.56 10.39
CA ASN A 42 2.59 -4.75 11.07
C ASN A 42 2.56 -3.30 10.59
N PHE A 43 2.40 -3.07 9.29
CA PHE A 43 2.28 -1.72 8.74
C PHE A 43 1.04 -0.97 9.26
N ILE A 44 -0.12 -1.65 9.37
CA ILE A 44 -1.33 -1.06 9.95
C ILE A 44 -1.10 -0.75 11.44
N ASP A 45 -0.46 -1.66 12.17
CA ASP A 45 -0.17 -1.50 13.60
C ASP A 45 0.81 -0.34 13.85
N ASP A 46 1.86 -0.21 13.03
CA ASP A 46 2.81 0.91 13.10
C ASP A 46 2.11 2.26 12.91
N ILE A 47 1.15 2.32 11.97
CA ILE A 47 0.35 3.53 11.73
C ILE A 47 -0.60 3.82 12.90
N ALA A 48 -1.28 2.78 13.41
CA ALA A 48 -2.27 2.94 14.47
C ALA A 48 -1.63 3.31 15.82
N ASN A 49 -0.42 2.80 16.08
CA ASN A 49 0.35 3.06 17.30
C ASN A 49 1.14 4.37 17.25
N SER A 50 1.23 5.03 16.09
CA SER A 50 1.85 6.35 15.99
C SER A 50 0.99 7.41 16.68
N GLU A 51 1.58 8.11 17.65
CA GLU A 51 0.96 9.25 18.33
C GLU A 51 0.87 10.49 17.43
N GLU A 52 1.65 10.55 16.34
CA GLU A 52 1.67 11.66 15.41
C GLU A 52 0.70 11.49 14.23
N ASP A 53 0.24 12.62 13.68
CA ASP A 53 -0.40 12.63 12.36
C ASP A 53 0.63 12.22 11.30
N LEU A 54 0.35 11.08 10.67
CA LEU A 54 1.25 10.37 9.77
C LEU A 54 1.19 10.86 8.32
N GLY A 55 0.42 11.90 8.02
CA GLY A 55 0.38 12.48 6.67
C GLY A 55 -0.27 11.55 5.63
N GLU A 56 0.42 11.30 4.52
CA GLU A 56 -0.17 10.62 3.35
C GLU A 56 0.29 9.17 3.20
N ILE A 57 -0.67 8.24 3.13
CA ILE A 57 -0.42 6.86 2.71
C ILE A 57 -0.43 6.78 1.18
N LYS A 58 0.61 6.17 0.60
CA LYS A 58 0.78 6.01 -0.85
C LYS A 58 1.08 4.55 -1.19
N ALA A 59 0.64 4.12 -2.37
CA ALA A 59 1.02 2.85 -2.97
C ALA A 59 2.02 3.11 -4.09
N VAL A 60 3.20 2.48 -3.99
CA VAL A 60 4.32 2.67 -4.92
C VAL A 60 4.66 1.32 -5.53
N VAL A 61 4.93 1.28 -6.82
CA VAL A 61 5.32 0.04 -7.51
C VAL A 61 6.69 -0.42 -6.97
N ALA A 62 6.76 -1.65 -6.48
CA ALA A 62 7.97 -2.22 -5.88
C ALA A 62 8.98 -2.67 -6.95
N GLU A 63 8.49 -3.19 -8.07
CA GLU A 63 9.31 -3.68 -9.19
C GLU A 63 8.58 -3.51 -10.52
N THR A 64 9.33 -3.47 -11.62
CA THR A 64 8.74 -3.48 -12.97
C THR A 64 7.88 -4.74 -13.15
N THR A 65 6.64 -4.53 -13.61
CA THR A 65 5.71 -5.62 -13.89
C THR A 65 5.37 -5.73 -15.37
N TYR A 66 4.83 -6.88 -15.75
CA TYR A 66 4.40 -7.21 -17.11
C TYR A 66 2.89 -7.37 -17.15
N THR A 67 2.28 -7.38 -18.34
CA THR A 67 0.83 -7.53 -18.50
C THR A 67 0.28 -8.75 -17.75
N ALA A 68 0.94 -9.90 -17.85
CA ALA A 68 0.55 -11.14 -17.16
C ALA A 68 1.25 -11.36 -15.79
N GLY A 69 2.08 -10.42 -15.33
CA GLY A 69 2.80 -10.53 -14.06
C GLY A 69 2.03 -9.92 -12.89
N PRO A 70 2.40 -10.24 -11.63
CA PRO A 70 1.77 -9.62 -10.46
C PRO A 70 2.12 -8.13 -10.39
N LEU A 71 1.18 -7.32 -9.92
CA LEU A 71 1.45 -5.95 -9.51
C LEU A 71 1.91 -5.94 -8.05
N LYS A 72 3.23 -5.82 -7.84
CA LYS A 72 3.79 -5.66 -6.50
C LYS A 72 3.82 -4.19 -6.09
N LEU A 73 3.19 -3.88 -4.96
CA LEU A 73 3.12 -2.54 -4.38
C LEU A 73 3.77 -2.52 -3.00
N ASN A 74 4.54 -1.48 -2.72
CA ASN A 74 4.89 -1.11 -1.36
C ASN A 74 3.91 -0.02 -0.90
N LEU A 75 3.38 -0.17 0.30
CA LEU A 75 2.66 0.88 0.99
C LEU A 75 3.69 1.73 1.73
N VAL A 76 3.60 3.05 1.59
CA VAL A 76 4.50 3.99 2.25
C VAL A 76 3.70 5.10 2.92
N VAL A 77 4.14 5.50 4.10
CA VAL A 77 3.64 6.67 4.80
C VAL A 77 4.63 7.80 4.57
N VAL A 78 4.16 8.91 3.98
CA VAL A 78 4.98 10.08 3.67
C VAL A 78 4.53 11.27 4.48
N LYS A 79 5.47 11.86 5.21
CA LYS A 79 5.31 13.10 5.97
C LYS A 79 6.44 14.05 5.58
N ASP A 80 6.08 15.25 5.16
CA ASP A 80 7.05 16.29 4.72
C ASP A 80 8.06 15.80 3.66
N GLY A 81 7.61 14.90 2.78
CA GLY A 81 8.44 14.31 1.72
C GLY A 81 9.36 13.16 2.18
N VAL A 82 9.33 12.79 3.46
CA VAL A 82 10.12 11.70 4.04
C VAL A 82 9.23 10.49 4.26
N ILE A 83 9.75 9.30 3.92
CA ILE A 83 9.09 8.02 4.20
C ILE A 83 9.31 7.69 5.68
N ILE A 84 8.22 7.53 6.42
CA ILE A 84 8.24 7.20 7.86
C ILE A 84 8.02 5.70 8.08
N PHE A 85 7.10 5.10 7.33
CA PHE A 85 6.82 3.66 7.36
C PHE A 85 6.75 3.10 5.94
N SER A 86 7.13 1.83 5.78
CA SER A 86 7.00 1.09 4.54
C SER A 86 6.79 -0.40 4.76
N THR A 87 5.97 -1.03 3.92
CA THR A 87 5.92 -2.49 3.76
C THR A 87 7.07 -3.02 2.93
#